data_AF-A0A2N2WM17-F1
#
_entry.id   AF-A0A2N2WM17-F1
#
_cell.length_a   1.000
_cell.length_b   1.000
_cell.length_c   1.000
_cell.angle_alpha   90.00
_cell.angle_beta   90.00
_cell.angle_gamma   90.00
#
_symmetry.space_group_name_H-M   'P 1'
#
loop_
_entity.id
_entity.type
_entity.pdbx_description
1 polymer ?
#
loop_
_entity_poly.entity_id
_entity_poly.type
_entity_poly.pdbx_seq_one_letter_code
_entity_poly.pdbx_strand_id
1 'polypeptide(L)'
;MKKIINILGVALLVSVFVLVSCQKKKEDKIAETWRLIRVSVDSTVTWYELWQLDGQNIQMVTRDSSSQNLDTVASGTYTVDAGLSKTYINMQDFDATQYNGDWEVLKLNNDIMVILNTTDGNWLYREFVKE
;
A
#
# COMPACT_ATOMS: atom_id res chain seq x y z
N MET A 1 6.53 40.24 -25.46
CA MET A 1 7.38 39.44 -24.54
C MET A 1 6.78 39.26 -23.14
N LYS A 2 6.28 40.30 -22.43
CA LYS A 2 5.66 40.15 -21.09
C LYS A 2 4.46 39.16 -21.02
N LYS A 3 3.62 39.08 -22.08
CA LYS A 3 2.48 38.15 -22.13
C LYS A 3 2.88 36.67 -22.24
N ILE A 4 4.02 36.35 -22.87
CA ILE A 4 4.49 34.97 -23.05
C ILE A 4 5.07 34.43 -21.73
N ILE A 5 5.76 35.29 -20.96
CA ILE A 5 6.30 34.95 -19.63
C ILE A 5 5.16 34.63 -18.65
N ASN A 6 4.04 35.35 -18.71
CA ASN A 6 2.86 35.06 -17.88
C ASN A 6 2.16 33.73 -18.25
N ILE A 7 2.15 33.34 -19.53
CA ILE A 7 1.53 32.07 -19.96
C ILE A 7 2.42 30.88 -19.55
N LEU A 8 3.75 31.01 -19.65
CA LEU A 8 4.68 29.97 -19.20
C LEU A 8 4.59 29.72 -17.69
N GLY A 9 4.46 30.78 -16.88
CA GLY A 9 4.32 30.67 -15.43
C GLY A 9 3.02 29.95 -15.01
N VAL A 10 1.91 30.23 -15.69
CA VAL A 10 0.62 29.57 -15.43
C VAL A 10 0.66 28.10 -15.86
N ALA A 11 1.24 27.78 -17.02
CA ALA A 11 1.38 26.40 -17.48
C ALA A 11 2.26 25.55 -16.53
N LEU A 12 3.34 26.14 -16.00
CA LEU A 12 4.21 25.48 -15.02
C LEU A 12 3.46 25.19 -13.71
N LEU A 13 2.71 26.17 -13.18
CA LEU A 13 1.90 26.00 -11.97
C LEU A 13 0.86 24.90 -12.13
N VAL A 14 0.11 24.88 -13.24
CA VAL A 14 -0.90 23.85 -13.52
C VAL A 14 -0.29 22.45 -13.56
N SER A 15 0.92 22.29 -14.11
CA SER A 15 1.60 20.99 -14.17
C SER A 15 1.93 20.42 -12.80
N VAL A 16 2.32 21.26 -11.83
CA VAL A 16 2.62 20.81 -10.45
C VAL A 16 1.36 20.31 -9.74
N PHE A 17 0.22 20.97 -9.91
CA PHE A 17 -1.04 20.56 -9.26
C PHE A 17 -1.55 19.19 -9.74
N VAL A 18 -1.38 18.88 -11.03
CA VAL A 18 -1.82 17.58 -11.59
C VAL A 18 -0.99 16.43 -11.01
N LEU A 19 0.30 16.66 -10.76
CA LEU A 19 1.19 15.64 -10.19
C LEU A 19 0.83 15.31 -8.74
N VAL A 20 0.67 16.34 -7.90
CA VAL A 20 0.34 16.15 -6.47
C VAL A 20 -0.98 15.41 -6.29
N SER A 21 -2.00 15.71 -7.11
CA SER A 21 -3.29 15.02 -7.04
C SER A 21 -3.19 13.53 -7.35
N CYS A 22 -2.34 13.14 -8.30
CA CYS A 22 -2.14 11.74 -8.66
C CYS A 22 -1.45 10.95 -7.53
N GLN A 23 -0.43 11.56 -6.90
CA GLN A 23 0.28 10.97 -5.76
C GLN A 23 -0.68 10.74 -4.59
N LYS A 24 -1.42 11.78 -4.21
CA LYS A 24 -2.40 11.70 -3.12
C LYS A 24 -3.47 10.63 -3.37
N LYS A 25 -3.96 10.52 -4.61
CA LYS A 25 -4.92 9.46 -5.00
C LYS A 25 -4.34 8.04 -4.82
N LYS A 26 -3.05 7.83 -5.05
CA LYS A 26 -2.41 6.53 -4.82
C LYS A 26 -2.25 6.25 -3.32
N GLU A 27 -1.79 7.24 -2.56
CA GLU A 27 -1.67 7.15 -1.10
C GLU A 27 -3.01 6.82 -0.45
N ASP A 28 -4.08 7.53 -0.82
CA ASP A 28 -5.42 7.33 -0.27
C ASP A 28 -5.97 5.94 -0.60
N LYS A 29 -5.64 5.39 -1.77
CA LYS A 29 -6.02 4.02 -2.13
C LYS A 29 -5.25 2.96 -1.34
N ILE A 30 -3.99 3.23 -1.01
CA ILE A 30 -3.18 2.32 -0.20
C ILE A 30 -3.65 2.32 1.25
N ALA A 31 -4.03 3.49 1.77
CA ALA A 31 -4.57 3.71 3.12
C ALA A 31 -6.00 3.17 3.29
N GLU A 32 -6.17 1.87 3.03
CA GLU A 32 -7.42 1.13 3.15
C GLU A 32 -7.19 -0.21 3.87
N THR A 33 -8.26 -1.00 4.01
CA THR A 33 -8.16 -2.37 4.54
C THR A 33 -8.08 -3.38 3.40
N TRP A 34 -7.06 -4.24 3.47
CA TRP A 34 -6.72 -5.19 2.43
C TRP A 34 -6.70 -6.60 2.99
N ARG A 35 -7.47 -7.51 2.38
CA ARG A 35 -7.44 -8.94 2.72
C ARG A 35 -6.40 -9.66 1.89
N LEU A 36 -5.47 -10.33 2.57
CA LEU A 36 -4.44 -11.12 1.92
C LEU A 36 -5.05 -12.35 1.22
N ILE A 37 -4.79 -12.50 -0.08
CA ILE A 37 -5.08 -13.71 -0.83
C ILE A 37 -3.99 -14.73 -0.51
N ARG A 38 -4.39 -15.89 0.00
CA ARG A 38 -3.47 -16.98 0.30
C ARG A 38 -3.77 -18.17 -0.58
N VAL A 39 -2.87 -18.45 -1.51
CA VAL A 39 -3.03 -19.52 -2.53
C VAL A 39 -2.79 -20.91 -1.94
N SER A 40 -2.08 -21.02 -0.81
CA SER A 40 -1.54 -22.28 -0.29
C SER A 40 -2.21 -22.80 0.99
N VAL A 41 -3.40 -22.31 1.33
CA VAL A 41 -4.06 -22.70 2.58
C VAL A 41 -5.02 -23.84 2.35
N ASP A 42 -4.98 -24.84 3.23
CA ASP A 42 -5.96 -25.92 3.24
C ASP A 42 -7.39 -25.35 3.37
N SER A 43 -8.34 -25.99 2.69
CA SER A 43 -9.79 -25.79 2.79
C SER A 43 -10.34 -25.82 4.23
N THR A 44 -9.59 -26.35 5.19
CA THR A 44 -9.93 -26.37 6.62
C THR A 44 -9.63 -25.06 7.35
N VAL A 45 -8.90 -24.13 6.74
CA VAL A 45 -8.61 -22.84 7.37
C VAL A 45 -9.79 -21.90 7.23
N THR A 46 -10.37 -21.59 8.38
CA THR A 46 -11.53 -20.73 8.51
C THR A 46 -11.18 -19.28 8.73
N TRP A 47 -9.92 -18.85 8.60
CA TRP A 47 -9.53 -17.47 8.90
C TRP A 47 -8.76 -16.82 7.75
N TYR A 48 -8.82 -15.50 7.69
CA TYR A 48 -8.09 -14.70 6.72
C TYR A 48 -7.30 -13.59 7.41
N GLU A 49 -6.26 -13.10 6.73
CA GLU A 49 -5.42 -12.03 7.23
C GLU A 49 -5.83 -10.70 6.59
N LEU A 50 -5.92 -9.67 7.41
CA LEU A 50 -6.28 -8.29 7.03
C LEU A 50 -5.12 -7.36 7.37
N TRP A 51 -4.80 -6.49 6.43
CA TRP A 51 -3.85 -5.39 6.60
C TRP A 51 -4.66 -4.10 6.62
N GLN A 52 -4.66 -3.45 7.77
CA GLN A 52 -5.40 -2.22 8.03
C GLN A 52 -4.39 -1.07 8.03
N LEU A 53 -4.38 -0.29 6.96
CA LEU A 53 -3.51 0.86 6.80
C LEU A 53 -4.32 2.12 7.09
N ASP A 54 -3.99 2.84 8.16
CA ASP A 54 -4.67 4.07 8.54
C ASP A 54 -3.65 5.13 9.01
N GLY A 55 -3.65 6.27 8.34
CA GLY A 55 -2.69 7.34 8.55
C GLY A 55 -1.24 6.89 8.27
N GLN A 56 -0.48 6.67 9.34
CA GLN A 56 0.91 6.20 9.29
C GLN A 56 1.09 4.82 9.97
N ASN A 57 -0.01 4.23 10.43
CA ASN A 57 0.01 2.97 11.16
C ASN A 57 -0.51 1.86 10.26
N ILE A 58 0.10 0.69 10.40
CA ILE A 58 -0.35 -0.53 9.76
C ILE A 58 -0.54 -1.61 10.83
N GLN A 59 -1.72 -2.20 10.85
CA GLN A 59 -2.04 -3.34 11.70
C GLN A 59 -2.39 -4.55 10.84
N MET A 60 -1.71 -5.66 11.10
CA MET A 60 -1.99 -6.95 10.48
C MET A 60 -2.75 -7.80 11.49
N VAL A 61 -3.94 -8.28 11.13
CA VAL A 61 -4.80 -9.08 12.02
C VAL A 61 -5.30 -10.33 11.32
N THR A 62 -5.56 -11.40 12.07
CA THR A 62 -6.35 -12.53 11.58
C THR A 62 -7.80 -12.38 12.01
N ARG A 63 -8.73 -12.66 11.09
CA ARG A 63 -10.16 -12.76 11.39
C ARG A 63 -10.67 -14.15 11.03
N ASP A 64 -11.31 -14.82 11.98
CA ASP A 64 -12.04 -16.06 11.68
C ASP A 64 -13.33 -15.74 10.90
N SER A 65 -13.58 -16.45 9.81
CA SER A 65 -14.74 -16.32 8.92
C SER A 65 -16.08 -16.53 9.61
N SER A 66 -16.10 -17.26 10.73
CA SER A 66 -17.30 -17.54 11.52
C SER A 66 -17.51 -16.56 12.68
N SER A 67 -16.54 -15.68 12.96
CA SER A 67 -16.60 -14.71 14.06
C SER A 67 -16.16 -13.31 13.64
N GLN A 68 -16.27 -12.33 14.53
CA GLN A 68 -15.71 -10.99 14.33
C GLN A 68 -14.45 -10.78 15.18
N ASN A 69 -13.90 -11.86 15.77
CA ASN A 69 -12.72 -11.78 16.60
C ASN A 69 -11.50 -11.47 15.72
N LEU A 70 -10.70 -10.51 16.17
CA LEU A 70 -9.47 -10.09 15.53
C LEU A 70 -8.31 -10.42 16.46
N ASP A 71 -7.33 -11.16 15.96
CA ASP A 71 -6.07 -11.39 16.64
C ASP A 71 -4.96 -10.64 15.92
N THR A 72 -4.19 -9.83 16.64
CA THR A 72 -3.08 -9.07 16.06
C THR A 72 -1.95 -10.03 15.68
N VAL A 73 -1.57 -10.01 14.40
CA VAL A 73 -0.40 -10.72 13.85
C VAL A 73 0.84 -9.87 14.04
N ALA A 74 0.77 -8.61 13.63
CA ALA A 74 1.87 -7.66 13.70
C ALA A 74 1.34 -6.23 13.57
N SER A 75 2.14 -5.28 14.02
CA SER A 75 1.86 -3.85 13.86
C SER A 75 3.16 -3.11 13.62
N GLY A 76 3.08 -1.99 12.91
CA GLY A 76 4.21 -1.12 12.66
C GLY A 76 3.75 0.19 12.03
N THR A 77 4.70 0.89 11.44
CA THR A 77 4.45 2.13 10.72
C THR A 77 4.67 1.93 9.23
N TYR A 78 4.02 2.78 8.42
CA TYR A 78 4.26 2.80 6.99
C TYR A 78 4.27 4.22 6.43
N THR A 79 4.98 4.39 5.33
CA THR A 79 4.91 5.58 4.48
C THR A 79 4.77 5.15 3.02
N VAL A 80 4.20 6.02 2.19
CA VAL A 80 4.03 5.76 0.76
C VAL A 80 4.84 6.77 -0.04
N ASP A 81 5.76 6.27 -0.86
CA ASP A 81 6.43 7.06 -1.89
C ASP A 81 5.72 6.82 -3.24
N ALA A 82 4.77 7.68 -3.56
CA ALA A 82 4.02 7.63 -4.80
C ALA A 82 4.74 8.34 -5.94
N GLY A 83 5.76 7.71 -6.52
CA GLY A 83 6.39 8.19 -7.75
C GLY A 83 5.48 8.15 -8.99
N LEU A 84 5.97 8.77 -10.07
CA LEU A 84 5.30 8.76 -11.38
C LEU A 84 5.26 7.36 -11.99
N SER A 85 6.40 6.67 -12.01
CA SER A 85 6.55 5.34 -12.61
C SER A 85 6.35 4.22 -11.60
N LYS A 86 6.87 4.40 -10.38
CA LYS A 86 6.87 3.41 -9.32
C LYS A 86 6.19 3.95 -8.07
N THR A 87 5.67 3.06 -7.26
CA THR A 87 5.11 3.39 -5.96
C THR A 87 5.64 2.39 -4.95
N TYR A 88 6.14 2.89 -3.83
CA TYR A 88 6.70 2.08 -2.76
C TYR A 88 5.93 2.30 -1.47
N ILE A 89 5.72 1.23 -0.72
CA ILE A 89 5.27 1.27 0.67
C ILE A 89 6.48 0.92 1.52
N ASN A 90 7.01 1.88 2.26
CA ASN A 90 8.09 1.65 3.20
C ASN A 90 7.49 1.30 4.55
N MET A 91 7.78 0.09 5.05
CA MET A 91 7.24 -0.43 6.32
C MET A 91 8.36 -0.54 7.36
N GLN A 92 8.09 -0.10 8.58
CA GLN A 92 9.07 -0.07 9.68
C GLN A 92 8.42 -0.41 11.02
N ASP A 93 9.26 -0.57 12.04
CA ASP A 93 8.84 -0.79 13.44
C ASP A 93 8.02 -2.07 13.67
N PHE A 94 8.11 -3.06 12.77
CA PHE A 94 7.56 -4.39 13.01
C PHE A 94 8.54 -5.25 13.82
N ASP A 95 8.05 -5.87 14.90
CA ASP A 95 8.77 -6.93 15.62
C ASP A 95 9.06 -8.13 14.69
N ALA A 96 8.11 -8.45 13.82
CA ALA A 96 8.24 -9.42 12.76
C ALA A 96 9.01 -8.82 11.58
N THR A 97 10.35 -8.88 11.66
CA THR A 97 11.26 -8.13 10.79
C THR A 97 11.11 -8.42 9.30
N GLN A 98 10.51 -9.54 8.90
CA GLN A 98 10.22 -9.86 7.50
C GLN A 98 9.25 -8.89 6.82
N TYR A 99 8.51 -8.08 7.59
CA TYR A 99 7.61 -7.06 7.06
C TYR A 99 8.29 -5.71 6.86
N ASN A 100 9.44 -5.46 7.51
CA ASN A 100 10.16 -4.21 7.38
C ASN A 100 10.84 -4.10 6.00
N GLY A 101 10.94 -2.88 5.49
CA GLY A 101 11.62 -2.54 4.25
C GLY A 101 10.70 -1.94 3.18
N ASP A 102 11.25 -1.84 1.97
CA ASP A 102 10.55 -1.24 0.83
C ASP A 102 9.74 -2.29 0.05
N TRP A 103 8.44 -2.05 -0.09
CA TRP A 103 7.52 -2.88 -0.85
C TRP A 103 7.10 -2.16 -2.12
N GLU A 104 7.51 -2.66 -3.29
CA GLU A 104 7.07 -2.11 -4.58
C GLU A 104 5.62 -2.48 -4.85
N VAL A 105 4.78 -1.49 -5.14
CA VAL A 105 3.39 -1.67 -5.56
C VAL A 105 3.36 -1.98 -7.05
N LEU A 106 3.19 -3.26 -7.39
CA LEU A 106 3.14 -3.76 -8.77
C LEU A 106 1.79 -3.50 -9.43
N LYS A 107 0.71 -3.55 -8.65
CA LYS A 107 -0.66 -3.29 -9.12
C LYS A 107 -1.49 -2.65 -8.01
N LEU A 108 -2.24 -1.62 -8.35
CA LEU A 108 -3.18 -0.96 -7.46
C LEU A 108 -4.40 -0.47 -8.24
N ASN A 109 -5.57 -1.03 -7.94
CA ASN A 109 -6.85 -0.52 -8.41
C ASN A 109 -7.84 -0.46 -7.24
N ASN A 110 -9.14 -0.38 -7.50
CA ASN A 110 -10.14 -0.26 -6.42
C ASN A 110 -10.41 -1.58 -5.69
N ASP A 111 -9.95 -2.72 -6.24
CA ASP A 111 -10.32 -4.05 -5.76
C ASP A 111 -9.10 -4.91 -5.41
N ILE A 112 -7.93 -4.61 -5.99
CA ILE A 112 -6.73 -5.43 -5.93
C ILE A 112 -5.51 -4.55 -5.65
N MET A 113 -4.69 -5.01 -4.71
CA MET A 113 -3.33 -4.53 -4.50
C MET A 113 -2.35 -5.69 -4.60
N VAL A 114 -1.23 -5.47 -5.28
CA VAL A 114 -0.13 -6.45 -5.37
C VAL A 114 1.16 -5.74 -5.01
N ILE A 115 1.88 -6.30 -4.04
CA ILE A 115 3.16 -5.76 -3.56
C ILE A 115 4.26 -6.81 -3.59
N LEU A 116 5.48 -6.34 -3.75
CA LEU A 116 6.69 -7.15 -3.79
C LEU A 116 7.77 -6.51 -2.93
N ASN A 117 8.31 -7.27 -1.99
CA ASN A 117 9.55 -6.92 -1.30
C ASN A 117 10.70 -7.77 -1.86
N THR A 118 11.78 -7.10 -2.26
CA THR A 118 13.02 -7.77 -2.69
C THR A 118 14.13 -7.38 -1.72
N THR A 119 14.40 -8.24 -0.74
CA THR A 119 15.45 -8.03 0.25
C THR A 119 16.43 -9.20 0.20
N ASP A 120 17.72 -8.91 0.05
CA ASP A 120 18.82 -9.90 0.06
C ASP A 120 18.63 -11.10 -0.90
N GLY A 121 18.09 -10.84 -2.09
CA GLY A 121 17.83 -11.87 -3.10
C GLY A 121 16.60 -12.73 -2.83
N ASN A 122 15.90 -12.54 -1.72
CA ASN A 122 14.60 -13.14 -1.45
C ASN A 122 13.48 -12.24 -1.97
N TRP A 123 12.46 -12.86 -2.54
CA TRP A 123 11.32 -12.17 -3.15
C TRP A 123 10.08 -12.56 -2.37
N LEU A 124 9.48 -11.60 -1.67
CA LEU A 124 8.25 -11.79 -0.93
C LEU A 124 7.11 -11.10 -1.67
N TYR A 125 6.26 -11.93 -2.29
CA TYR A 125 5.13 -11.50 -3.08
C TYR A 125 3.82 -11.64 -2.28
N ARG A 126 2.97 -10.60 -2.35
CA ARG A 126 1.67 -10.58 -1.66
C ARG A 126 0.60 -9.99 -2.57
N GLU A 127 -0.53 -10.69 -2.67
CA GLU A 127 -1.72 -10.21 -3.36
C GLU A 127 -2.84 -9.97 -2.36
N PHE A 128 -3.57 -8.90 -2.54
CA PHE A 128 -4.67 -8.52 -1.69
C PHE A 128 -5.93 -8.25 -2.52
N VAL A 129 -7.07 -8.52 -1.91
CA VAL A 129 -8.37 -7.98 -2.33
C VAL A 129 -8.84 -6.95 -1.32
N LYS A 130 -9.55 -5.93 -1.79
CA LYS A 130 -10.18 -4.96 -0.91
C LYS A 130 -11.26 -5.65 -0.06
N GLU A 131 -11.29 -5.30 1.23
CA GLU A 131 -12.35 -5.74 2.16
C GLU A 131 -13.54 -4.77 2.15
#